data_AF-A0A7X2LQ58-F1
#
_entry.id   AF-A0A7X2LQ58-F1
#
_cell.length_a   1.000
_cell.length_b   1.000
_cell.length_c   1.000
_cell.angle_alpha   90.00
_cell.angle_beta   90.00
_cell.angle_gamma   90.00
#
_symmetry.space_group_name_H-M   'P 1'
#
loop_
_entity.id
_entity.type
_entity.pdbx_description
1 polymer ?
#
loop_
_entity_poly.entity_id
_entity_poly.type
_entity_poly.pdbx_seq_one_letter_code
_entity_poly.pdbx_strand_id
1 'polypeptide(L)'
;MPWLKHGFLTFLSADAYAKHEAYANHSTVYLLFMRGLLKLQQWMPVLGMRMSGAILAMVASLGAIWVVVRSHLAHGTDWRRALLLLAAVLYFLTSPGFWISLGKFNVDNAFVFVFPALLLSSALLHRDHAGGRPFWISAVVMSLFMPMASALFGLFMLGMALVGYRADKRWIVAALALMALSVILYLQPVLVAKALGFSSENSTWLFRSGLDGDMRFYGNFIDSVIAPQFNRPWYLLAVPAALLASQWAYCRWQSAAADESSEQPGSVRSMAPVFSVYMLMLLFWPQAVSIHPYLYDALLMGPLMAWIVINFATREVFARHSLAWLFVLAFLIHFNLTKIAQAAQCVDCYFPAWGMLGGRAG
;
A
#
# COMPACT_ATOMS: atom_id res chain seq x y z
N MET A 1 9.65 31.19 -7.53
CA MET A 1 8.70 31.48 -8.64
C MET A 1 7.28 31.09 -8.23
N PRO A 2 6.22 31.70 -8.78
CA PRO A 2 4.84 31.33 -8.47
C PRO A 2 4.53 29.91 -8.97
N TRP A 3 4.02 29.05 -8.09
CA TRP A 3 3.68 27.65 -8.35
C TRP A 3 2.87 27.44 -9.65
N LEU A 4 1.91 28.33 -9.93
CA LEU A 4 1.05 28.26 -11.12
C LEU A 4 1.84 28.36 -12.45
N LYS A 5 3.01 29.02 -12.44
CA LYS A 5 3.83 29.18 -13.65
C LYS A 5 4.54 27.90 -14.09
N HIS A 6 4.63 26.89 -13.21
CA HIS A 6 5.25 25.60 -13.51
C HIS A 6 4.21 24.49 -13.80
N GLY A 7 2.92 24.82 -13.89
CA GLY A 7 1.88 23.85 -14.26
C GLY A 7 1.68 22.69 -13.28
N PHE A 8 2.12 22.82 -12.02
CA PHE A 8 2.14 21.69 -11.06
C PHE A 8 3.00 20.52 -11.56
N LEU A 9 4.12 20.79 -12.24
CA LEU A 9 5.10 19.79 -12.62
C LEU A 9 6.18 19.63 -11.54
N THR A 10 6.76 18.43 -11.46
CA THR A 10 7.91 18.14 -10.61
C THR A 10 9.20 18.09 -11.43
N PHE A 11 10.31 18.45 -10.80
CA PHE A 11 11.65 18.52 -11.41
C PHE A 11 12.60 17.73 -10.51
N LEU A 12 13.29 16.72 -11.05
CA LEU A 12 14.14 15.83 -10.24
C LEU A 12 15.48 16.48 -9.91
N SER A 13 15.97 17.37 -10.77
CA SER A 13 17.21 18.13 -10.56
C SER A 13 16.97 19.63 -10.61
N ALA A 14 17.92 20.39 -10.06
CA ALA A 14 17.82 21.86 -9.99
C ALA A 14 17.89 22.52 -11.39
N ASP A 15 18.54 21.87 -12.34
CA ASP A 15 18.73 22.30 -13.72
C ASP A 15 17.65 21.80 -14.69
N ALA A 16 16.85 20.79 -14.32
CA ALA A 16 15.80 20.21 -15.17
C ALA A 16 14.81 21.27 -15.68
N TYR A 17 14.45 22.25 -14.84
CA TYR A 17 13.58 23.34 -15.28
C TYR A 17 14.18 24.16 -16.44
N ALA A 18 15.47 24.49 -16.36
CA ALA A 18 16.17 25.23 -17.40
C ALA A 18 16.35 24.38 -18.68
N LYS A 19 16.54 23.07 -18.51
CA LYS A 19 16.63 22.09 -19.60
C LYS A 19 15.28 21.75 -20.24
N HIS A 20 14.18 22.29 -19.73
CA HIS A 20 12.83 21.93 -20.16
C HIS A 20 12.55 20.43 -20.01
N GLU A 21 12.98 19.87 -18.89
CA GLU A 21 12.81 18.47 -18.51
C GLU A 21 11.90 18.42 -17.28
N ALA A 22 10.79 17.69 -17.35
CA ALA A 22 9.83 17.58 -16.26
C ALA A 22 9.49 16.13 -15.93
N TYR A 23 9.38 15.85 -14.63
CA TYR A 23 8.89 14.59 -14.11
C TYR A 23 7.37 14.65 -13.97
N ALA A 24 6.67 14.00 -14.91
CA ALA A 24 5.21 14.09 -15.05
C ALA A 24 4.50 12.80 -14.57
N ASN A 25 4.95 12.21 -13.45
CA ASN A 25 4.36 10.97 -12.91
C ASN A 25 3.37 11.17 -11.76
N HIS A 26 3.37 12.34 -11.12
CA HIS A 26 2.46 12.61 -10.00
C HIS A 26 1.19 13.30 -10.48
N SER A 27 0.06 12.91 -9.91
CA SER A 27 -1.17 13.66 -10.10
C SER A 27 -1.06 15.05 -9.44
N THR A 28 -1.75 16.04 -10.02
CA THR A 28 -1.77 17.39 -9.43
C THR A 28 -2.33 17.40 -8.01
N VAL A 29 -3.31 16.55 -7.71
CA VAL A 29 -3.90 16.44 -6.37
C VAL A 29 -2.89 15.92 -5.35
N TYR A 30 -2.06 14.95 -5.74
CA TYR A 30 -0.98 14.47 -4.86
C TYR A 30 0.04 15.59 -4.58
N LEU A 31 0.40 16.38 -5.58
CA LEU A 31 1.32 17.52 -5.39
C LEU A 31 0.73 18.63 -4.51
N LEU A 32 -0.58 18.88 -4.60
CA LEU A 32 -1.28 19.76 -3.68
C LEU A 32 -1.25 19.23 -2.24
N PHE A 33 -1.44 17.92 -2.06
CA PHE A 33 -1.31 17.28 -0.75
C PHE A 33 0.11 17.45 -0.18
N MET A 34 1.14 17.21 -1.00
CA MET A 34 2.55 17.42 -0.63
C MET A 34 2.84 18.88 -0.23
N ARG A 35 2.25 19.86 -0.93
CA ARG A 35 2.32 21.27 -0.53
C ARG A 35 1.68 21.53 0.83
N GLY A 36 0.56 20.88 1.10
CA GLY A 36 -0.11 20.93 2.40
C GLY A 36 0.81 20.45 3.52
N LEU A 37 1.50 19.33 3.31
CA LEU A 37 2.49 18.82 4.25
C LEU A 37 3.65 19.80 4.46
N LEU A 38 4.15 20.42 3.38
CA LEU A 38 5.20 21.43 3.48
C LEU A 38 4.76 22.64 4.31
N LYS A 39 3.55 23.14 4.08
CA LYS A 39 2.99 24.25 4.87
C LYS A 39 2.80 23.86 6.34
N LEU A 40 2.37 22.61 6.61
CA LEU A 40 2.26 22.09 7.97
C LEU A 40 3.62 22.07 8.66
N GLN A 41 4.67 21.61 7.98
CA GLN A 41 6.04 21.64 8.53
C GLN A 41 6.52 23.08 8.79
N GLN A 42 6.21 24.03 7.90
CA GLN A 42 6.56 25.44 8.12
C GLN A 42 5.88 26.02 9.35
N TRP A 43 4.64 25.59 9.64
CA TRP A 43 3.88 26.03 10.82
C TRP A 43 4.30 25.28 12.10
N MET A 44 4.58 23.98 12.01
CA MET A 44 5.02 23.12 13.11
C MET A 44 6.32 22.39 12.74
N PRO A 45 7.50 23.03 12.92
CA PRO A 45 8.78 22.47 12.46
C PRO A 45 9.16 21.10 13.05
N VAL A 46 8.64 20.76 14.23
CA VAL A 46 8.82 19.44 14.86
C VAL A 46 8.16 18.32 14.04
N LEU A 47 7.11 18.64 13.29
CA LEU A 47 6.42 17.72 12.38
C LEU A 47 6.98 17.86 10.97
N GLY A 48 8.10 17.19 10.70
CA GLY A 48 8.64 17.09 9.34
C GLY A 48 7.64 16.42 8.38
N MET A 49 7.66 16.83 7.10
CA MET A 49 6.76 16.30 6.06
C MET A 49 6.70 14.77 6.02
N ARG A 50 7.86 14.10 6.21
CA ARG A 50 7.96 12.63 6.23
C ARG A 50 7.13 12.02 7.36
N MET A 51 7.31 12.55 8.56
CA MET A 51 6.63 12.09 9.76
C MET A 51 5.14 12.37 9.69
N SER A 52 4.74 13.56 9.23
CA SER A 52 3.33 13.89 9.00
C SER A 52 2.69 12.96 7.97
N GLY A 53 3.36 12.70 6.84
CA GLY A 53 2.88 11.77 5.82
C GLY A 53 2.69 10.35 6.36
N ALA A 54 3.67 9.84 7.13
CA ALA A 54 3.59 8.53 7.75
C ALA A 54 2.42 8.43 8.76
N ILE A 55 2.27 9.43 9.64
CA ILE A 55 1.17 9.49 10.61
C ILE A 55 -0.19 9.50 9.89
N LEU A 56 -0.34 10.34 8.86
CA LEU A 56 -1.59 10.43 8.09
C LEU A 56 -1.91 9.10 7.39
N ALA A 57 -0.91 8.45 6.79
CA ALA A 57 -1.09 7.13 6.15
C ALA A 57 -1.48 6.06 7.18
N MET A 58 -0.87 6.05 8.36
CA MET A 58 -1.23 5.15 9.46
C MET A 58 -2.66 5.39 9.94
N VAL A 59 -3.05 6.64 10.19
CA VAL A 59 -4.40 7.01 10.62
C VAL A 59 -5.44 6.61 9.56
N ALA A 60 -5.18 6.88 8.28
CA ALA A 60 -6.05 6.47 7.19
C ALA A 60 -6.19 4.94 7.11
N SER A 61 -5.09 4.21 7.30
CA SER A 61 -5.07 2.73 7.32
C SER A 61 -5.86 2.16 8.49
N LEU A 62 -5.67 2.69 9.70
CA LEU A 62 -6.43 2.29 10.87
C LEU A 62 -7.91 2.63 10.73
N GLY A 63 -8.25 3.78 10.14
CA GLY A 63 -9.62 4.14 9.82
C GLY A 63 -10.26 3.16 8.84
N ALA A 64 -9.54 2.76 7.79
CA ALA A 64 -9.99 1.74 6.83
C ALA A 64 -10.21 0.38 7.50
N ILE A 65 -9.25 -0.08 8.32
CA ILE A 65 -9.37 -1.33 9.09
C ILE A 65 -10.57 -1.25 10.04
N TRP A 66 -10.74 -0.14 10.76
CA TRP A 66 -11.86 0.08 11.68
C TRP A 66 -13.22 -0.05 10.99
N VAL A 67 -13.38 0.55 9.80
CA VAL A 67 -14.61 0.43 9.01
C VAL A 67 -14.95 -1.03 8.68
N VAL A 68 -13.92 -1.86 8.43
CA VAL A 68 -14.08 -3.29 8.13
C VAL A 68 -14.46 -4.08 9.38
N VAL A 69 -13.84 -3.79 10.54
CA VAL A 69 -14.01 -4.64 11.75
C VAL A 69 -15.13 -4.18 12.68
N ARG A 70 -15.56 -2.90 12.63
CA ARG A 70 -16.50 -2.31 13.61
C ARG A 70 -17.82 -3.07 13.77
N SER A 71 -18.38 -3.63 12.69
CA SER A 71 -19.62 -4.40 12.75
C SER A 71 -19.46 -5.69 13.54
N HIS A 72 -18.27 -6.29 13.50
CA HIS A 72 -17.94 -7.51 14.23
C HIS A 72 -17.64 -7.24 15.71
N LEU A 73 -17.27 -6.02 16.08
CA LEU A 73 -16.98 -5.63 17.46
C LEU A 73 -18.26 -5.21 18.23
N ALA A 74 -19.31 -4.81 17.52
CA ALA A 74 -20.58 -4.37 18.11
C ALA A 74 -21.36 -5.50 18.81
N HIS A 75 -21.10 -6.77 18.48
CA HIS A 75 -21.86 -7.93 18.96
C HIS A 75 -21.29 -8.55 20.26
N GLY A 76 -20.60 -7.75 21.06
CA GLY A 76 -19.96 -8.19 22.31
C GLY A 76 -18.49 -8.58 22.10
N THR A 77 -17.59 -7.80 22.69
CA THR A 77 -16.14 -8.07 22.66
C THR A 77 -15.68 -8.44 24.06
N ASP A 78 -15.28 -9.71 24.27
CA ASP A 78 -14.60 -10.12 25.50
C ASP A 78 -13.25 -9.39 25.65
N TRP A 79 -12.81 -9.14 26.88
CA TRP A 79 -11.56 -8.42 27.20
C TRP A 79 -10.34 -9.08 26.54
N ARG A 80 -10.34 -10.41 26.41
CA ARG A 80 -9.27 -11.17 25.74
C ARG A 80 -9.13 -10.77 24.27
N ARG A 81 -10.26 -10.64 23.57
CA ARG A 81 -10.31 -10.21 22.16
C ARG A 81 -9.95 -8.73 22.03
N ALA A 82 -10.39 -7.89 22.97
CA ALA A 82 -9.99 -6.48 23.00
C ALA A 82 -8.47 -6.31 23.16
N LEU A 83 -7.83 -7.08 24.04
CA LEU A 83 -6.37 -7.07 24.20
C LEU A 83 -5.64 -7.59 22.96
N LEU A 84 -6.11 -8.67 22.34
CA LEU A 84 -5.52 -9.18 21.10
C LEU A 84 -5.64 -8.17 19.96
N LEU A 85 -6.79 -7.51 19.84
CA LEU A 85 -7.00 -6.45 18.87
C LEU A 85 -6.05 -5.26 19.13
N LEU A 86 -5.94 -4.81 20.38
CA LEU A 86 -5.01 -3.75 20.76
C LEU A 86 -3.57 -4.13 20.40
N ALA A 87 -3.13 -5.34 20.76
CA ALA A 87 -1.80 -5.84 20.44
C ALA A 87 -1.58 -5.94 18.92
N ALA A 88 -2.57 -6.38 18.15
CA ALA A 88 -2.48 -6.44 16.69
C ALA A 88 -2.40 -5.03 16.06
N VAL A 89 -3.16 -4.05 16.59
CA VAL A 89 -3.07 -2.65 16.18
C VAL A 89 -1.71 -2.06 16.52
N LEU A 90 -1.16 -2.34 17.71
CA LEU A 90 0.20 -1.92 18.08
C LEU A 90 1.26 -2.57 17.18
N TYR A 91 1.08 -3.84 16.82
CA TYR A 91 1.96 -4.51 15.86
C TYR A 91 1.89 -3.86 14.47
N PHE A 92 0.69 -3.49 14.00
CA PHE A 92 0.51 -2.72 12.76
C PHE A 92 1.21 -1.35 12.83
N LEU A 93 0.97 -0.61 13.91
CA LEU A 93 1.54 0.72 14.13
C LEU A 93 3.07 0.71 14.26
N THR A 94 3.64 -0.38 14.77
CA THR A 94 5.09 -0.56 14.86
C THR A 94 5.70 -1.18 13.60
N SER A 95 4.91 -1.40 12.53
CA SER A 95 5.46 -1.93 11.28
C SER A 95 6.63 -1.06 10.77
N PRO A 96 7.83 -1.64 10.54
CA PRO A 96 8.98 -0.88 10.06
C PRO A 96 8.72 -0.13 8.74
N GLY A 97 7.77 -0.58 7.91
CA GLY A 97 7.41 0.10 6.67
C GLY A 97 6.96 1.55 6.86
N PHE A 98 6.19 1.86 7.92
CA PHE A 98 5.72 3.23 8.14
C PHE A 98 6.83 4.16 8.66
N TRP A 99 7.73 3.64 9.49
CA TRP A 99 8.75 4.48 10.15
C TRP A 99 10.04 4.57 9.35
N ILE A 100 10.43 3.47 8.72
CA ILE A 100 11.67 3.35 7.96
C ILE A 100 11.41 3.78 6.51
N SER A 101 10.56 3.08 5.75
CA SER A 101 10.32 3.41 4.32
C SER A 101 9.80 4.83 4.13
N LEU A 102 8.69 5.17 4.78
CA LEU A 102 8.06 6.50 4.65
C LEU A 102 8.78 7.60 5.44
N GLY A 103 9.10 7.34 6.71
CA GLY A 103 9.70 8.33 7.59
C GLY A 103 11.12 8.74 7.17
N LYS A 104 11.88 7.84 6.54
CA LYS A 104 13.31 8.07 6.24
C LYS A 104 13.62 8.24 4.75
N PHE A 105 12.95 7.55 3.84
CA PHE A 105 13.44 7.47 2.46
C PHE A 105 12.65 8.31 1.47
N ASN A 106 11.32 8.31 1.52
CA ASN A 106 10.59 9.01 0.48
C ASN A 106 9.23 9.58 0.90
N VAL A 107 9.15 10.91 0.88
CA VAL A 107 7.90 11.64 1.10
C VAL A 107 7.00 11.60 -0.14
N ASP A 108 7.58 11.38 -1.33
CA ASP A 108 6.85 11.32 -2.61
C ASP A 108 6.13 9.97 -2.85
N ASN A 109 6.15 9.07 -1.86
CA ASN A 109 5.56 7.75 -1.97
C ASN A 109 4.03 7.81 -1.83
N ALA A 110 3.31 7.97 -2.96
CA ALA A 110 1.85 7.97 -2.97
C ALA A 110 1.21 6.61 -2.61
N PHE A 111 1.95 5.49 -2.73
CA PHE A 111 1.43 4.12 -2.58
C PHE A 111 0.87 3.84 -1.18
N VAL A 112 1.40 4.50 -0.16
CA VAL A 112 0.94 4.33 1.23
C VAL A 112 -0.44 4.92 1.49
N PHE A 113 -0.84 5.90 0.68
CA PHE A 113 -2.17 6.50 0.71
C PHE A 113 -3.16 5.74 -0.19
N VAL A 114 -2.64 4.97 -1.15
CA VAL A 114 -3.44 4.06 -1.99
C VAL A 114 -3.96 2.89 -1.17
N PHE A 115 -3.13 2.28 -0.32
CA PHE A 115 -3.51 1.13 0.49
C PHE A 115 -4.84 1.30 1.27
N PRO A 116 -5.05 2.34 2.10
CA PRO A 116 -6.30 2.51 2.84
C PRO A 116 -7.51 2.69 1.91
N ALA A 117 -7.35 3.41 0.80
CA ALA A 117 -8.40 3.58 -0.19
C ALA A 117 -8.73 2.25 -0.88
N LEU A 118 -7.72 1.46 -1.24
CA LEU A 118 -7.86 0.13 -1.83
C LEU A 118 -8.55 -0.84 -0.88
N LEU A 119 -8.19 -0.85 0.41
CA LEU A 119 -8.84 -1.69 1.42
C LEU A 119 -10.33 -1.33 1.56
N LEU A 120 -10.65 -0.02 1.65
CA LEU A 120 -12.04 0.45 1.72
C LEU A 120 -12.82 0.11 0.45
N SER A 121 -12.27 0.41 -0.73
CA SER A 121 -12.90 0.09 -2.01
C SER A 121 -13.16 -1.41 -2.12
N SER A 122 -12.22 -2.25 -1.72
CA SER A 122 -12.36 -3.71 -1.74
C SER A 122 -13.44 -4.22 -0.79
N ALA A 123 -13.50 -3.69 0.43
CA ALA A 123 -14.51 -4.04 1.42
C ALA A 123 -15.92 -3.58 0.99
N LEU A 124 -16.04 -2.37 0.46
CA LEU A 124 -17.30 -1.79 0.00
C LEU A 124 -17.78 -2.43 -1.31
N LEU A 125 -16.86 -2.84 -2.18
CA LEU A 125 -17.15 -3.62 -3.38
C LEU A 125 -17.82 -4.94 -3.02
N HIS A 126 -17.31 -5.62 -1.99
CA HIS A 126 -17.89 -6.87 -1.48
C HIS A 126 -19.25 -6.67 -0.82
N ARG A 127 -19.42 -5.59 -0.05
CA ARG A 127 -20.65 -5.34 0.70
C ARG A 127 -21.80 -4.88 -0.19
N ASP A 128 -21.53 -3.96 -1.11
CA ASP A 128 -22.57 -3.20 -1.82
C ASP A 128 -22.48 -3.34 -3.36
N HIS A 129 -21.71 -4.30 -3.89
CA HIS A 129 -21.51 -4.54 -5.33
C HIS A 129 -21.20 -3.28 -6.16
N ALA A 130 -20.29 -2.44 -5.66
CA ALA A 130 -19.90 -1.15 -6.27
C ALA A 130 -21.04 -0.11 -6.44
N GLY A 131 -22.21 -0.32 -5.84
CA GLY A 131 -23.36 0.59 -5.99
C GLY A 131 -23.38 1.77 -5.02
N GLY A 132 -22.66 1.68 -3.90
CA GLY A 132 -22.73 2.67 -2.83
C GLY A 132 -21.91 3.94 -3.08
N ARG A 133 -22.42 5.10 -2.66
CA ARG A 133 -21.64 6.36 -2.61
C ARG A 133 -20.28 6.22 -1.90
N PRO A 134 -20.15 5.49 -0.78
CA PRO A 134 -18.85 5.30 -0.13
C PRO A 134 -17.81 4.61 -1.01
N PHE A 135 -18.22 3.64 -1.83
CA PHE A 135 -17.32 2.96 -2.77
C PHE A 135 -16.71 3.97 -3.73
N TRP A 136 -17.54 4.77 -4.39
CA TRP A 136 -17.09 5.78 -5.35
C TRP A 136 -16.20 6.85 -4.72
N ILE A 137 -16.49 7.29 -3.49
CA ILE A 137 -15.60 8.22 -2.77
C ILE A 137 -14.21 7.58 -2.60
N SER A 138 -14.14 6.35 -2.09
CA SER A 138 -12.84 5.67 -1.89
C SER A 138 -12.09 5.42 -3.20
N ALA A 139 -12.80 5.06 -4.27
CA ALA A 139 -12.19 4.75 -5.56
C ALA A 139 -11.71 6.02 -6.30
N VAL A 140 -12.42 7.14 -6.13
CA VAL A 140 -11.96 8.46 -6.59
C VAL A 140 -10.72 8.88 -5.81
N VAL A 141 -10.70 8.75 -4.48
CA VAL A 141 -9.50 9.04 -3.68
C VAL A 141 -8.29 8.23 -4.16
N MET A 142 -8.47 6.92 -4.39
CA MET A 142 -7.42 6.07 -4.97
C MET A 142 -6.94 6.60 -6.34
N SER A 143 -7.87 6.98 -7.22
CA SER A 143 -7.55 7.54 -8.54
C SER A 143 -6.81 8.86 -8.47
N LEU A 144 -7.15 9.72 -7.50
CA LEU A 144 -6.52 11.03 -7.32
C LEU A 144 -5.10 10.90 -6.75
N PHE A 145 -4.83 9.95 -5.88
CA PHE A 145 -3.48 9.75 -5.34
C PHE A 145 -2.58 8.97 -6.30
N MET A 146 -3.11 7.92 -6.93
CA MET A 146 -2.35 7.09 -7.85
C MET A 146 -3.26 6.55 -8.96
N PRO A 147 -3.40 7.32 -10.06
CA PRO A 147 -4.24 6.91 -11.19
C PRO A 147 -3.90 5.51 -11.70
N MET A 148 -2.60 5.17 -11.78
CA MET A 148 -2.17 3.86 -12.23
C MET A 148 -2.71 2.71 -11.35
N ALA A 149 -2.64 2.84 -10.02
CA ALA A 149 -3.18 1.83 -9.12
C ALA A 149 -4.69 1.64 -9.30
N SER A 150 -5.42 2.74 -9.51
CA SER A 150 -6.85 2.69 -9.77
C SER A 150 -7.20 2.04 -11.11
N ALA A 151 -6.42 2.30 -12.17
CA ALA A 151 -6.57 1.62 -13.46
C ALA A 151 -6.39 0.10 -13.32
N LEU A 152 -5.37 -0.33 -12.57
CA LEU A 152 -5.12 -1.76 -12.31
C LEU A 152 -6.24 -2.39 -11.46
N PHE A 153 -6.72 -1.69 -10.45
CA PHE A 153 -7.86 -2.15 -9.68
C PHE A 153 -9.12 -2.28 -10.56
N GLY A 154 -9.37 -1.32 -11.44
CA GLY A 154 -10.44 -1.39 -12.45
C GLY A 154 -10.27 -2.57 -13.40
N LEU A 155 -9.05 -2.83 -13.89
CA LEU A 155 -8.75 -4.00 -14.72
C LEU A 155 -9.04 -5.32 -13.98
N PHE A 156 -8.64 -5.42 -12.71
CA PHE A 156 -8.97 -6.57 -11.87
C PHE A 156 -10.48 -6.74 -11.69
N MET A 157 -11.20 -5.65 -11.41
CA MET A 157 -12.66 -5.67 -11.30
C MET A 157 -13.33 -6.12 -12.59
N LEU A 158 -12.83 -5.69 -13.75
CA LEU A 158 -13.33 -6.12 -15.06
C LEU A 158 -13.12 -7.63 -15.25
N GLY A 159 -11.92 -8.14 -14.96
CA GLY A 159 -11.63 -9.57 -15.01
C GLY A 159 -12.55 -10.39 -14.10
N MET A 160 -12.74 -9.94 -12.85
CA MET A 160 -13.68 -10.56 -11.91
C MET A 160 -15.12 -10.50 -12.42
N ALA A 161 -15.55 -9.39 -13.03
CA ALA A 161 -16.89 -9.25 -13.58
C ALA A 161 -17.16 -10.28 -14.69
N LEU A 162 -16.21 -10.41 -15.61
CA LEU A 162 -16.34 -11.28 -16.78
C LEU A 162 -16.23 -12.76 -16.44
N VAL A 163 -15.31 -13.13 -15.54
CA VAL A 163 -15.03 -14.55 -15.21
C VAL A 163 -15.84 -15.03 -14.01
N GLY A 164 -15.98 -14.20 -12.98
CA GLY A 164 -16.54 -14.61 -11.68
C GLY A 164 -17.99 -14.18 -11.43
N TYR A 165 -18.46 -13.10 -12.06
CA TYR A 165 -19.77 -12.49 -11.77
C TYR A 165 -20.70 -12.42 -12.99
N ARG A 166 -20.55 -13.34 -13.96
CA ARG A 166 -21.46 -13.48 -15.12
C ARG A 166 -21.72 -12.16 -15.86
N ALA A 167 -20.70 -11.34 -16.00
CA ALA A 167 -20.78 -10.01 -16.63
C ALA A 167 -21.77 -9.05 -15.96
N ASP A 168 -21.80 -9.00 -14.61
CA ASP A 168 -22.56 -8.00 -13.86
C ASP A 168 -22.22 -6.58 -14.36
N LYS A 169 -23.25 -5.91 -14.92
CA LYS A 169 -23.15 -4.58 -15.49
C LYS A 169 -22.59 -3.55 -14.50
N ARG A 170 -22.90 -3.65 -13.21
CA ARG A 170 -22.43 -2.69 -12.20
C ARG A 170 -20.91 -2.76 -12.03
N TRP A 171 -20.36 -3.97 -12.01
CA TRP A 171 -18.92 -4.19 -11.91
C TRP A 171 -18.20 -3.71 -13.16
N ILE A 172 -18.74 -4.01 -14.35
CA ILE A 172 -18.17 -3.56 -15.62
C ILE A 172 -18.17 -2.03 -15.70
N VAL A 173 -19.31 -1.38 -15.40
CA VAL A 173 -19.41 0.08 -15.43
C VAL A 173 -18.45 0.71 -14.41
N ALA A 174 -18.36 0.17 -13.20
CA ALA A 174 -17.42 0.65 -12.20
C ALA A 174 -15.96 0.51 -12.66
N ALA A 175 -15.59 -0.64 -13.20
CA ALA A 175 -14.27 -0.89 -13.74
C ALA A 175 -13.90 0.08 -14.88
N LEU A 176 -14.78 0.22 -15.87
CA LEU A 176 -14.57 1.11 -17.02
C LEU A 176 -14.50 2.58 -16.59
N ALA A 177 -15.35 3.01 -15.66
CA ALA A 177 -15.32 4.37 -15.13
C ALA A 177 -14.01 4.66 -14.39
N LEU A 178 -13.52 3.71 -13.57
CA LEU A 178 -12.24 3.87 -12.88
C LEU A 178 -11.06 3.90 -13.85
N MET A 179 -11.06 3.04 -14.87
CA MET A 179 -10.03 3.06 -15.90
C MET A 179 -10.05 4.39 -16.68
N ALA A 180 -11.23 4.86 -17.10
CA ALA A 180 -11.37 6.12 -17.82
C ALA A 180 -10.91 7.33 -16.97
N LEU A 181 -11.36 7.42 -15.71
CA LEU A 181 -10.92 8.46 -14.78
C LEU A 181 -9.41 8.42 -14.56
N SER A 182 -8.85 7.22 -14.41
CA SER A 182 -7.41 7.03 -14.22
C SER A 182 -6.61 7.49 -15.42
N VAL A 183 -7.05 7.20 -16.65
CA VAL A 183 -6.41 7.68 -17.87
C VAL A 183 -6.43 9.21 -17.92
N ILE A 184 -7.58 9.83 -17.62
CA ILE A 184 -7.70 11.30 -17.61
C ILE A 184 -6.71 11.91 -16.61
N LEU A 185 -6.69 11.41 -15.37
CA LEU A 185 -5.82 11.94 -14.31
C LEU A 185 -4.33 11.65 -14.55
N TYR A 186 -4.00 10.50 -15.17
CA TYR A 186 -2.64 10.15 -15.53
C TYR A 186 -2.09 11.00 -16.68
N LEU A 187 -2.91 11.27 -17.71
CA LEU A 187 -2.52 12.07 -18.86
C LEU A 187 -2.43 13.57 -18.53
N GLN A 188 -3.17 14.05 -17.53
CA GLN A 188 -3.19 15.45 -17.14
C GLN A 188 -1.77 16.07 -16.95
N PRO A 189 -0.87 15.55 -16.09
CA PRO A 189 0.48 16.12 -15.94
C PRO A 189 1.32 16.03 -17.23
N VAL A 190 1.13 14.97 -18.03
CA VAL A 190 1.86 14.79 -19.31
C VAL A 190 1.43 15.84 -20.34
N LEU A 191 0.13 16.10 -20.45
CA LEU A 191 -0.43 17.12 -21.36
C LEU A 191 0.00 18.52 -20.93
N VAL A 192 0.00 18.80 -19.62
CA VAL A 192 0.50 20.09 -19.09
C VAL A 192 1.98 20.27 -19.37
N ALA A 193 2.81 19.23 -19.17
CA ALA A 193 4.23 19.28 -19.52
C ALA A 193 4.44 19.62 -21.00
N LYS A 194 3.76 18.91 -21.90
CA LYS A 194 3.85 19.17 -23.35
C LYS A 194 3.36 20.56 -23.74
N ALA A 195 2.23 21.01 -23.18
CA ALA A 195 1.68 22.34 -23.46
C ALA A 195 2.62 23.48 -23.02
N LEU A 196 3.42 23.23 -21.98
CA LEU A 196 4.43 24.16 -21.48
C LEU A 196 5.82 23.98 -22.12
N GLY A 197 5.95 23.09 -23.11
CA GLY A 197 7.21 22.86 -23.83
C GLY A 197 8.23 21.98 -23.09
N PHE A 198 7.81 21.23 -22.06
CA PHE A 198 8.67 20.30 -21.33
C PHE A 198 8.68 18.91 -21.97
N SER A 199 9.87 18.31 -22.02
CA SER A 199 10.09 16.88 -22.25
C SER A 199 9.91 16.07 -20.96
N SER A 200 9.73 14.76 -21.06
CA SER A 200 9.50 13.89 -19.90
C SER A 200 10.74 13.09 -19.52
N GLU A 201 11.16 13.17 -18.25
CA GLU A 201 12.25 12.36 -17.69
C GLU A 201 11.79 10.97 -17.21
N ASN A 202 10.57 10.55 -17.56
CA ASN A 202 10.03 9.30 -17.08
C ASN A 202 10.68 8.11 -17.78
N SER A 203 11.11 7.11 -17.01
CA SER A 203 11.43 5.80 -17.57
C SER A 203 10.24 5.22 -18.35
N THR A 204 10.53 4.64 -19.51
CA THR A 204 9.51 4.13 -20.43
C THR A 204 8.77 2.95 -19.81
N TRP A 205 7.53 2.71 -20.26
CA TRP A 205 6.77 1.53 -19.86
C TRP A 205 7.54 0.24 -20.18
N LEU A 206 8.20 0.18 -21.33
CA LEU A 206 8.97 -0.97 -21.80
C LEU A 206 10.14 -1.32 -20.87
N PHE A 207 10.85 -0.30 -20.37
CA PHE A 207 11.87 -0.48 -19.35
C PHE A 207 11.29 -0.95 -18.02
N ARG A 208 10.21 -0.32 -17.55
CA ARG A 208 9.59 -0.69 -16.27
C ARG A 208 8.99 -2.09 -16.26
N SER A 209 8.59 -2.60 -17.43
CA SER A 209 8.10 -3.97 -17.60
C SER A 209 9.22 -5.00 -17.81
N GLY A 210 10.46 -4.55 -18.10
CA GLY A 210 11.56 -5.42 -18.49
C GLY A 210 11.38 -6.09 -19.86
N LEU A 211 10.45 -5.56 -20.67
CA LEU A 211 10.18 -6.05 -22.02
C LEU A 211 11.11 -5.41 -23.07
N ASP A 212 11.99 -4.51 -22.65
CA ASP A 212 13.10 -3.98 -23.46
C ASP A 212 14.27 -4.98 -23.56
N GLY A 213 14.15 -6.15 -22.92
CA GLY A 213 15.17 -7.18 -22.88
C GLY A 213 16.23 -6.95 -21.79
N ASP A 214 16.07 -5.91 -20.96
CA ASP A 214 17.02 -5.62 -19.89
C ASP A 214 16.73 -6.44 -18.63
N MET A 215 17.40 -7.59 -18.48
CA MET A 215 17.29 -8.44 -17.29
C MET A 215 18.23 -8.03 -16.14
N ARG A 216 18.84 -6.85 -16.18
CA ARG A 216 19.80 -6.40 -15.15
C ARG A 216 19.25 -6.38 -13.74
N PHE A 217 17.93 -6.24 -13.57
CA PHE A 217 17.31 -5.94 -12.28
C PHE A 217 16.58 -7.12 -11.64
N TYR A 218 16.32 -8.21 -12.37
CA TYR A 218 15.71 -9.43 -11.82
C TYR A 218 15.88 -10.62 -12.79
N GLY A 219 16.00 -11.84 -12.27
CA GLY A 219 16.06 -13.06 -13.08
C GLY A 219 14.67 -13.58 -13.48
N ASN A 220 13.68 -13.44 -12.59
CA ASN A 220 12.28 -13.78 -12.83
C ASN A 220 11.32 -12.98 -11.92
N PHE A 221 10.00 -13.11 -12.12
CA PHE A 221 8.99 -12.41 -11.31
C PHE A 221 9.11 -12.67 -9.80
N ILE A 222 9.48 -13.89 -9.39
CA ILE A 222 9.65 -14.24 -7.97
C ILE A 222 10.87 -13.51 -7.40
N ASP A 223 11.97 -13.43 -8.16
CA ASP A 223 13.18 -12.72 -7.74
C ASP A 223 12.90 -11.24 -7.50
N SER A 224 12.05 -10.61 -8.32
CA SER A 224 11.67 -9.20 -8.11
C SER A 224 11.00 -8.93 -6.76
N VAL A 225 10.45 -9.96 -6.11
CA VAL A 225 9.89 -9.88 -4.77
C VAL A 225 10.90 -10.39 -3.73
N ILE A 226 11.41 -11.61 -3.88
CA ILE A 226 12.17 -12.28 -2.81
C ILE A 226 13.63 -11.78 -2.75
N ALA A 227 14.21 -11.44 -3.89
CA ALA A 227 15.59 -10.97 -4.03
C ALA A 227 15.64 -9.72 -4.95
N PRO A 228 14.98 -8.62 -4.59
CA PRO A 228 14.94 -7.42 -5.41
C PRO A 228 16.34 -6.82 -5.55
N GLN A 229 16.59 -6.11 -6.66
CA GLN A 229 17.86 -5.43 -6.91
C GLN A 229 18.26 -4.53 -5.74
N PHE A 230 17.30 -3.75 -5.23
CA PHE A 230 17.48 -2.99 -4.02
C PHE A 230 17.05 -3.84 -2.84
N ASN A 231 18.04 -4.44 -2.19
CA ASN A 231 17.82 -5.48 -1.20
C ASN A 231 16.79 -5.05 -0.13
N ARG A 232 15.81 -5.92 0.12
CA ARG A 232 14.81 -5.80 1.19
C ARG A 232 15.10 -6.90 2.20
N PRO A 233 15.11 -6.64 3.52
CA PRO A 233 15.32 -7.71 4.49
C PRO A 233 14.17 -8.69 4.38
N TRP A 234 14.49 -9.94 4.06
CA TRP A 234 13.50 -11.00 3.82
C TRP A 234 12.50 -11.12 4.98
N TYR A 235 12.96 -10.89 6.21
CA TYR A 235 12.12 -11.02 7.40
C TYR A 235 11.00 -9.97 7.46
N LEU A 236 11.12 -8.82 6.79
CA LEU A 236 10.03 -7.84 6.72
C LEU A 236 8.82 -8.40 5.97
N LEU A 237 9.05 -9.31 5.01
CA LEU A 237 7.98 -10.04 4.32
C LEU A 237 7.60 -11.32 5.07
N ALA A 238 8.61 -12.13 5.42
CA ALA A 238 8.37 -13.48 5.89
C ALA A 238 7.72 -13.53 7.27
N VAL A 239 8.03 -12.60 8.18
CA VAL A 239 7.45 -12.61 9.53
C VAL A 239 5.94 -12.33 9.50
N PRO A 240 5.44 -11.27 8.85
CA PRO A 240 4.00 -11.08 8.68
C PRO A 240 3.32 -12.22 7.90
N ALA A 241 3.94 -12.73 6.84
CA ALA A 241 3.41 -13.85 6.07
C ALA A 241 3.29 -15.12 6.93
N ALA A 242 4.32 -15.44 7.73
CA ALA A 242 4.32 -16.58 8.64
C ALA A 242 3.29 -16.43 9.76
N LEU A 243 3.10 -15.21 10.30
CA LEU A 243 2.06 -14.95 11.28
C LEU A 243 0.66 -15.17 10.68
N LEU A 244 0.41 -14.67 9.48
CA LEU A 244 -0.86 -14.88 8.79
C LEU A 244 -1.10 -16.36 8.44
N ALA A 245 -0.07 -17.07 7.99
CA ALA A 245 -0.13 -18.52 7.76
C ALA A 245 -0.41 -19.28 9.07
N SER A 246 0.18 -18.86 10.18
CA SER A 246 -0.06 -19.43 11.52
C SER A 246 -1.49 -19.19 11.98
N GLN A 247 -2.03 -17.97 11.78
CA GLN A 247 -3.44 -17.67 12.04
C GLN A 247 -4.36 -18.56 11.20
N TRP A 248 -4.06 -18.74 9.91
CA TRP A 248 -4.84 -19.60 9.02
C TRP A 248 -4.80 -21.07 9.45
N ALA A 249 -3.60 -21.61 9.72
CA ALA A 249 -3.40 -22.99 10.15
C ALA A 249 -4.09 -23.27 11.51
N TYR A 250 -3.96 -22.34 12.46
CA TYR A 250 -4.62 -22.45 13.76
C TYR A 250 -6.15 -22.45 13.65
N CYS A 251 -6.71 -21.58 12.81
CA CYS A 251 -8.15 -21.61 12.55
C CYS A 251 -8.59 -22.92 11.89
N ARG A 252 -7.83 -23.45 10.92
CA ARG A 252 -8.12 -24.75 10.28
C ARG A 252 -8.09 -25.89 11.30
N TRP A 253 -7.09 -25.91 12.17
CA TRP A 253 -6.96 -26.93 13.22
C TRP A 253 -8.13 -26.89 14.21
N GLN A 254 -8.54 -25.69 14.63
CA GLN A 254 -9.67 -25.52 15.54
C GLN A 254 -11.03 -25.82 14.89
N SER A 255 -11.18 -25.52 13.59
CA SER A 255 -12.37 -25.89 12.83
C SER A 255 -12.44 -27.39 12.53
N ALA A 256 -11.32 -28.07 12.32
CA ALA A 256 -11.31 -29.53 12.16
C ALA A 256 -11.64 -30.28 13.48
N ALA A 257 -11.43 -29.62 14.62
CA ALA A 257 -11.74 -30.14 15.94
C ALA A 257 -13.19 -29.84 16.40
N ALA A 258 -13.94 -29.03 15.64
CA ALA A 258 -15.33 -28.69 15.94
C ALA A 258 -16.21 -29.17 14.78
N ASP A 259 -17.13 -30.10 15.05
CA ASP A 259 -18.04 -30.70 14.06
C ASP A 259 -18.65 -29.68 13.08
N GLU A 260 -18.80 -30.15 11.83
CA GLU A 260 -19.03 -29.49 10.52
C GLU A 260 -20.18 -28.46 10.37
N SER A 261 -20.68 -27.79 11.40
CA SER A 261 -21.99 -27.11 11.35
C SER A 261 -22.00 -25.58 11.16
N SER A 262 -20.91 -24.93 10.75
CA SER A 262 -21.04 -23.55 10.25
C SER A 262 -20.09 -23.24 9.09
N GLU A 263 -20.64 -23.30 7.88
CA GLU A 263 -20.17 -22.46 6.79
C GLU A 263 -20.34 -21.00 7.25
N GLN A 264 -19.32 -20.40 7.86
CA GLN A 264 -19.21 -18.95 7.91
C GLN A 264 -18.73 -18.50 6.53
N PRO A 265 -19.61 -17.87 5.71
CA PRO A 265 -19.25 -17.42 4.39
C PRO A 265 -18.50 -16.10 4.54
N GLY A 266 -17.19 -16.16 4.72
CA GLY A 266 -16.40 -14.94 4.77
C GLY A 266 -14.99 -15.17 5.24
N SER A 267 -14.06 -15.39 4.31
CA SER A 267 -12.66 -15.12 4.66
C SER A 267 -11.67 -14.97 3.53
N VAL A 268 -11.82 -15.66 2.38
CA VAL A 268 -10.74 -15.69 1.38
C VAL A 268 -11.09 -14.88 0.13
N ARG A 269 -12.36 -14.89 -0.31
CA ARG A 269 -12.80 -14.12 -1.48
C ARG A 269 -12.71 -12.59 -1.27
N SER A 270 -12.82 -12.12 -0.03
CA SER A 270 -12.82 -10.67 0.28
C SER A 270 -11.45 -9.99 0.17
N MET A 271 -10.35 -10.74 0.18
CA MET A 271 -8.99 -10.16 0.22
C MET A 271 -8.29 -10.13 -1.14
N ALA A 272 -8.73 -10.93 -2.11
CA ALA A 272 -8.14 -10.94 -3.45
C ALA A 272 -8.08 -9.54 -4.10
N PRO A 273 -9.12 -8.67 -4.02
CA PRO A 273 -9.01 -7.33 -4.59
C PRO A 273 -7.99 -6.44 -3.87
N VAL A 274 -7.73 -6.68 -2.57
CA VAL A 274 -6.77 -5.89 -1.80
C VAL A 274 -5.33 -6.15 -2.25
N PHE A 275 -5.02 -7.38 -2.69
CA PHE A 275 -3.72 -7.74 -3.26
C PHE A 275 -3.62 -7.49 -4.78
N SER A 276 -4.76 -7.27 -5.45
CA SER A 276 -4.83 -7.20 -6.91
C SER A 276 -3.89 -6.16 -7.52
N VAL A 277 -3.81 -4.97 -6.92
CA VAL A 277 -2.97 -3.89 -7.44
C VAL A 277 -1.50 -4.28 -7.39
N TYR A 278 -1.03 -4.86 -6.27
CA TYR A 278 0.36 -5.31 -6.17
C TYR A 278 0.65 -6.47 -7.14
N MET A 279 -0.25 -7.44 -7.26
CA MET A 279 -0.09 -8.56 -8.20
C MET A 279 -0.06 -8.11 -9.67
N LEU A 280 -0.92 -7.17 -10.05
CA LEU A 280 -0.92 -6.61 -11.41
C LEU A 280 0.29 -5.69 -11.64
N MET A 281 0.76 -4.98 -10.61
CA MET A 281 2.02 -4.24 -10.70
C MET A 281 3.20 -5.16 -10.90
N LEU A 282 3.24 -6.29 -10.20
CA LEU A 282 4.25 -7.32 -10.39
C LEU A 282 4.17 -7.91 -11.80
N LEU A 283 2.96 -8.14 -12.33
CA LEU A 283 2.76 -8.69 -13.67
C LEU A 283 3.20 -7.71 -14.78
N PHE A 284 2.83 -6.43 -14.67
CA PHE A 284 3.08 -5.45 -15.73
C PHE A 284 4.37 -4.65 -15.54
N TRP A 285 4.89 -4.54 -14.32
CA TRP A 285 6.10 -3.77 -13.97
C TRP A 285 6.99 -4.48 -12.93
N PRO A 286 7.41 -5.74 -13.18
CA PRO A 286 8.29 -6.47 -12.26
C PRO A 286 9.61 -5.74 -12.01
N GLN A 287 10.17 -5.08 -13.03
CA GLN A 287 11.40 -4.31 -12.90
C GLN A 287 11.25 -3.16 -11.90
N ALA A 288 10.12 -2.44 -11.95
CA ALA A 288 9.86 -1.36 -11.02
C ALA A 288 9.69 -1.87 -9.58
N VAL A 289 9.06 -3.03 -9.39
CA VAL A 289 8.96 -3.69 -8.08
C VAL A 289 10.35 -4.09 -7.55
N SER A 290 11.22 -4.61 -8.42
CA SER A 290 12.60 -4.97 -8.04
C SER A 290 13.48 -3.76 -7.72
N ILE A 291 13.31 -2.66 -8.45
CA ILE A 291 14.12 -1.44 -8.28
C ILE A 291 13.64 -0.63 -7.07
N HIS A 292 12.33 -0.55 -6.82
CA HIS A 292 11.78 0.29 -5.75
C HIS A 292 10.88 -0.48 -4.79
N PRO A 293 11.33 -1.59 -4.17
CA PRO A 293 10.48 -2.43 -3.34
C PRO A 293 9.83 -1.64 -2.19
N TYR A 294 10.53 -0.65 -1.64
CA TYR A 294 10.02 0.23 -0.58
C TYR A 294 8.76 1.04 -0.95
N LEU A 295 8.53 1.31 -2.24
CA LEU A 295 7.29 1.94 -2.73
C LEU A 295 6.15 0.93 -2.78
N TYR A 296 6.40 -0.21 -3.43
CA TYR A 296 5.39 -1.24 -3.68
C TYR A 296 5.05 -2.07 -2.44
N ASP A 297 5.95 -2.16 -1.46
CA ASP A 297 5.74 -2.87 -0.20
C ASP A 297 4.52 -2.37 0.57
N ALA A 298 4.12 -1.11 0.39
CA ALA A 298 2.90 -0.59 0.97
C ALA A 298 1.65 -1.36 0.48
N LEU A 299 1.65 -1.79 -0.78
CA LEU A 299 0.57 -2.54 -1.41
C LEU A 299 0.68 -4.07 -1.21
N LEU A 300 1.79 -4.55 -0.63
CA LEU A 300 1.95 -5.96 -0.24
C LEU A 300 1.80 -6.13 1.28
N MET A 301 2.58 -5.38 2.05
CA MET A 301 2.65 -5.45 3.50
C MET A 301 1.45 -4.81 4.17
N GLY A 302 0.93 -3.70 3.64
CA GLY A 302 -0.30 -3.08 4.15
C GLY A 302 -1.45 -4.08 4.23
N PRO A 303 -1.79 -4.76 3.12
CA PRO A 303 -2.82 -5.80 3.10
C PRO A 303 -2.54 -6.98 4.06
N LEU A 304 -1.31 -7.49 4.10
CA LEU A 304 -0.93 -8.58 5.03
C LEU A 304 -1.17 -8.16 6.49
N MET A 305 -0.67 -6.99 6.87
CA MET A 305 -0.77 -6.49 8.24
C MET A 305 -2.21 -6.17 8.62
N ALA A 306 -3.00 -5.58 7.72
CA ALA A 306 -4.42 -5.35 7.96
C ALA A 306 -5.19 -6.66 8.10
N TRP A 307 -4.86 -7.69 7.33
CA TRP A 307 -5.51 -9.00 7.47
C TRP A 307 -5.21 -9.64 8.84
N ILE A 308 -3.97 -9.52 9.33
CA ILE A 308 -3.62 -9.99 10.69
C ILE A 308 -4.52 -9.32 11.74
N VAL A 309 -4.70 -8.00 11.66
CA VAL A 309 -5.58 -7.23 12.56
C VAL A 309 -7.04 -7.68 12.40
N ILE A 310 -7.53 -7.79 11.17
CA ILE A 310 -8.92 -8.20 10.88
C ILE A 310 -9.18 -9.62 11.41
N ASN A 311 -8.24 -10.55 11.29
CA ASN A 311 -8.38 -11.91 11.81
C ASN A 311 -8.55 -11.92 13.34
N PHE A 312 -7.68 -11.22 14.08
CA PHE A 312 -7.84 -11.09 15.53
C PHE A 312 -9.12 -10.33 15.91
N ALA A 313 -9.53 -9.37 15.09
CA ALA A 313 -10.74 -8.61 15.33
C ALA A 313 -12.03 -9.40 15.09
N THR A 314 -12.04 -10.37 14.17
CA THR A 314 -13.27 -11.02 13.68
C THR A 314 -13.44 -12.47 14.11
N ARG A 315 -12.36 -13.19 14.46
CA ARG A 315 -12.42 -14.62 14.76
C ARG A 315 -12.27 -14.91 16.25
N GLU A 316 -13.30 -15.51 16.84
CA GLU A 316 -13.37 -15.81 18.28
C GLU A 316 -12.38 -16.89 18.74
N VAL A 317 -12.03 -17.80 17.83
CA VAL A 317 -11.09 -18.91 18.04
C VAL A 317 -9.73 -18.46 18.62
N PHE A 318 -9.29 -17.23 18.34
CA PHE A 318 -8.03 -16.70 18.89
C PHE A 318 -8.12 -16.36 20.39
N ALA A 319 -9.31 -16.06 20.91
CA ALA A 319 -9.50 -15.73 22.32
C ALA A 319 -9.28 -16.94 23.25
N ARG A 320 -9.39 -18.17 22.74
CA ARG A 320 -9.13 -19.42 23.49
C ARG A 320 -7.67 -19.52 23.96
N HIS A 321 -6.74 -19.09 23.13
CA HIS A 321 -5.30 -19.11 23.41
C HIS A 321 -4.71 -17.69 23.40
N SER A 322 -5.43 -16.73 23.99
CA SER A 322 -5.07 -15.32 23.93
C SER A 322 -3.67 -15.03 24.48
N LEU A 323 -3.25 -15.70 25.56
CA LEU A 323 -1.92 -15.51 26.14
C LEU A 323 -0.80 -15.85 25.14
N ALA A 324 -0.90 -16.98 24.43
CA ALA A 324 0.11 -17.37 23.44
C ALA A 324 0.20 -16.33 22.31
N TRP A 325 -0.94 -15.91 21.78
CA TRP A 325 -0.98 -14.87 20.74
C TRP A 325 -0.47 -13.51 21.24
N LEU A 326 -0.75 -13.14 22.50
CA LEU A 326 -0.22 -11.93 23.12
C LEU A 326 1.31 -12.00 23.27
N PHE A 327 1.87 -13.15 23.66
CA PHE A 327 3.32 -13.34 23.70
C PHE A 327 3.95 -13.20 22.30
N VAL A 328 3.35 -13.82 21.28
CA VAL A 328 3.82 -13.66 19.90
C VAL A 328 3.76 -12.19 19.46
N LEU A 329 2.64 -11.51 19.68
CA LEU A 329 2.49 -10.10 19.30
C LEU A 329 3.42 -9.18 20.08
N ALA A 330 3.60 -9.41 21.39
CA ALA A 330 4.53 -8.62 22.21
C ALA A 330 5.98 -8.78 21.74
N PHE A 331 6.39 -10.01 21.42
CA PHE A 331 7.70 -10.28 20.81
C PHE A 331 7.86 -9.53 19.49
N LEU A 332 6.85 -9.59 18.61
CA LEU A 332 6.90 -8.93 17.30
C LEU A 332 6.88 -7.40 17.40
N ILE A 333 6.11 -6.83 18.33
CA ILE A 333 6.12 -5.39 18.64
C ILE A 333 7.50 -4.98 19.13
N HIS A 334 8.08 -5.73 20.09
CA HIS A 334 9.42 -5.45 20.60
C HIS A 334 10.46 -5.51 19.48
N PHE A 335 10.45 -6.58 18.69
CA PHE A 335 11.32 -6.74 17.52
C PHE A 335 11.23 -5.55 16.57
N ASN A 336 10.00 -5.15 16.21
CA ASN A 336 9.74 -4.00 15.36
C ASN A 336 10.31 -2.69 15.93
N LEU A 337 10.05 -2.42 17.22
CA LEU A 337 10.56 -1.24 17.91
C LEU A 337 12.09 -1.22 17.95
N THR A 338 12.73 -2.38 18.20
CA THR A 338 14.19 -2.51 18.13
C THR A 338 14.70 -2.19 16.72
N LYS A 339 14.04 -2.66 15.66
CA LYS A 339 14.44 -2.35 14.27
C LYS A 339 14.27 -0.87 13.94
N ILE A 340 13.19 -0.25 14.38
CA ILE A 340 12.97 1.19 14.21
C ILE A 340 14.05 1.99 14.95
N ALA A 341 14.35 1.63 16.20
CA ALA A 341 15.40 2.29 16.99
C ALA A 341 16.79 2.13 16.36
N GLN A 342 17.14 0.92 15.91
CA GLN A 342 18.39 0.66 15.19
C GLN A 342 18.49 1.49 13.90
N ALA A 343 17.41 1.59 13.13
CA ALA A 343 17.38 2.37 11.90
C ALA A 343 17.45 3.89 12.15
N ALA A 344 16.96 4.37 13.30
CA ALA A 344 17.04 5.77 13.71
C ALA A 344 18.45 6.17 14.18
N GLN A 345 19.15 5.27 14.86
CA GLN A 345 20.48 5.55 15.43
C GLN A 345 21.62 5.33 14.45
N CYS A 346 21.42 4.54 13.40
CA CYS A 346 22.51 4.27 12.48
C CYS A 346 22.58 5.25 11.31
N VAL A 347 23.67 6.04 11.32
CA VAL A 347 24.08 6.97 10.27
C VAL A 347 24.70 6.21 9.08
N ASP A 348 25.34 5.06 9.35
CA ASP A 348 26.10 4.27 8.36
C ASP A 348 25.64 2.80 8.20
N CYS A 349 24.66 2.32 8.98
CA CYS A 349 24.24 0.92 8.91
C CYS A 349 23.26 0.71 7.76
N TYR A 350 23.74 -0.09 6.84
CA TYR A 350 23.05 -0.76 5.75
C TYR A 350 21.88 -1.61 6.27
N PHE A 351 20.73 -0.97 6.44
CA PHE A 351 19.49 -1.66 6.71
C PHE A 351 18.41 -1.22 5.73
N PRO A 352 18.37 -1.78 4.49
CA PRO A 352 19.24 -2.79 3.88
C PRO A 352 19.88 -2.26 2.58
N ALA A 353 21.21 -2.39 2.41
CA ALA A 353 21.93 -2.02 1.16
C ALA A 353 21.67 -0.62 0.54
N TRP A 354 21.15 0.36 1.30
CA TRP A 354 21.00 1.75 0.87
C TRP A 354 21.97 2.63 1.66
N GLY A 355 23.20 2.73 1.16
CA GLY A 355 24.20 3.62 1.74
C GLY A 355 23.75 5.07 1.63
N MET A 356 23.62 5.76 2.77
CA MET A 356 23.22 7.17 2.87
C MET A 356 24.33 8.17 2.46
N LEU A 357 25.52 7.68 2.07
CA LEU A 357 26.69 8.49 1.68
C LEU A 357 27.49 7.88 0.51
N GLY A 358 26.96 6.83 -0.14
CA GLY A 358 27.62 6.24 -1.31
C GLY A 358 27.35 7.07 -2.56
N GLY A 359 28.38 7.71 -3.12
CA GLY A 359 28.31 8.57 -4.31
C GLY A 359 27.93 7.90 -5.64
N ARG A 360 27.21 6.77 -5.62
CA ARG A 360 26.53 6.29 -6.83
C ARG A 360 25.16 6.94 -6.89
N ALA A 361 25.08 7.99 -7.70
CA ALA A 361 23.83 8.48 -8.25
C ALA A 361 23.00 7.29 -8.76
N GLY A 362 21.77 7.19 -8.27
CA GLY A 362 20.71 6.49 -9.00
C GLY A 362 20.22 7.36 -10.12
#